data_AF-A0A0V0W653-F1
#
_entry.id   AF-A0A0V0W653-F1
#
_cell.length_a   1.000
_cell.length_b   1.000
_cell.length_c   1.000
_cell.angle_alpha   90.00
_cell.angle_beta   90.00
_cell.angle_gamma   90.00
#
_symmetry.space_group_name_H-M   'P 1'
#
loop_
_entity.id
_entity.type
_entity.pdbx_description
1 polymer ?
#
loop_
_entity_poly.entity_id
_entity_poly.type
_entity_poly.pdbx_seq_one_letter_code
_entity_poly.pdbx_strand_id
1 'polypeptide(L)'
;MTAWCRRFQYNTTMPACSRRTGIGLTSDELKEAERIWIRQEQIHAYGSKESLTKMLCGLNPFLDEFGDLRVGGRLGRVQLEEETKFPALLPRKGMIVDLLIRREHNRQLHAGVAQTLAALRERFWILRGRSAVKRVLRTCGICRRVAARPFQQRMGDLPAIRVNPARPFRNVGIDFVGPPLVRSESSKSVIKKAYICLFTCMVVRAIHLELVPDQTIESILRALRRFVTRRGRPDRIQSDNFRTFHQANAFLKHLFSGRNWETVQRHLASERVEWIFITERSPWCGGYWERLVRSVKTALKATLGQCLAAPDELRTVLCEVEARVNDRPLTFVGSDLDEEMALTPAHFLIGLSLASFPDRSNSADRGTLRSSLRHLLRRLSYQQKLVGAFWKRWKREYVVTLSSRGKWKKLHEQPRVRDVVLVADYNTPRRRWSSAFFGQISRLLQRWRSCLSYMAGFNH
;
A
#
# COMPACT_ATOMS: atom_id res chain seq x y z
N MET A 1 20.87 34.29 26.08
CA MET A 1 22.27 34.35 26.55
C MET A 1 22.85 35.75 26.38
N THR A 2 22.91 36.33 25.18
CA THR A 2 23.49 37.67 24.95
C THR A 2 22.92 38.77 25.87
N ALA A 3 21.60 38.80 26.08
CA ALA A 3 20.95 39.72 27.02
C ALA A 3 21.45 39.55 28.47
N TRP A 4 21.66 38.32 28.92
CA TRP A 4 22.23 38.03 30.24
C TRP A 4 23.67 38.51 30.37
N CYS A 5 24.50 38.27 29.35
CA CYS A 5 25.88 38.74 29.33
C CYS A 5 25.96 40.28 29.36
N ARG A 6 25.08 40.96 28.62
CA ARG A 6 24.98 42.44 28.62
C ARG A 6 24.54 42.99 29.98
N ARG A 7 23.53 42.38 30.60
CA ARG A 7 23.09 42.76 31.94
C ARG A 7 24.21 42.59 32.96
N PHE A 8 24.95 41.48 32.89
CA PHE A 8 26.10 41.23 33.74
C PHE A 8 27.16 42.33 33.56
N GLN A 9 27.56 42.61 32.31
CA GLN A 9 28.51 43.68 31.98
C GLN A 9 28.04 45.03 32.55
N TYR A 10 26.80 45.42 32.29
CA TYR A 10 26.21 46.66 32.80
C TYR A 10 26.26 46.74 34.32
N ASN A 11 25.90 45.66 35.02
CA ASN A 11 25.91 45.63 36.48
C ASN A 11 27.33 45.70 37.08
N THR A 12 28.34 45.19 36.37
CA THR A 12 29.74 45.29 36.79
C THR A 12 30.32 46.70 36.60
N THR A 13 29.77 47.50 35.69
CA THR A 13 30.24 48.86 35.40
C THR A 13 29.45 49.96 36.11
N MET A 14 28.29 49.65 36.69
CA MET A 14 27.39 50.63 37.30
C MET A 14 27.38 50.58 38.84
N PRO A 15 27.12 51.73 39.51
CA PRO A 15 26.92 51.79 40.96
C PRO A 15 25.78 50.87 41.42
N ALA A 16 25.86 50.38 42.66
CA ALA A 16 24.92 49.40 43.20
C ALA A 16 23.43 49.82 43.06
N CYS A 17 23.13 51.11 43.23
CA CYS A 17 21.78 51.67 43.09
C CYS A 17 21.23 51.64 41.66
N SER A 18 22.08 51.56 40.62
CA SER A 18 21.68 51.56 39.21
C SER A 18 21.71 50.16 38.58
N ARG A 19 22.08 49.13 39.34
CA ARG A 19 22.17 47.74 38.86
C ARG A 19 20.78 47.17 38.60
N ARG A 20 20.67 46.38 37.53
CA ARG A 20 19.46 45.64 37.17
C ARG A 20 19.46 44.31 37.93
N THR A 21 18.70 44.24 39.02
CA THR A 21 18.65 43.08 39.95
C THR A 21 17.45 42.16 39.76
N GLY A 22 16.57 42.45 38.79
CA GLY A 22 15.37 41.63 38.53
C GLY A 22 15.69 40.19 38.13
N ILE A 23 14.87 39.23 38.59
CA ILE A 23 15.05 37.78 38.37
C ILE A 23 14.94 37.39 36.89
N GLY A 24 14.13 38.10 36.09
CA GLY A 24 13.96 37.86 34.66
C GLY A 24 14.57 38.96 33.79
N LEU A 25 14.88 38.64 32.52
CA LEU A 25 15.24 39.63 31.50
C LEU A 25 14.04 40.50 31.14
N THR A 26 14.25 41.79 30.93
CA THR A 26 13.19 42.70 30.46
C THR A 26 12.99 42.57 28.94
N SER A 27 11.84 43.03 28.46
CA SER A 27 11.57 43.12 27.01
C SER A 27 12.63 43.94 26.29
N ASP A 28 13.08 45.04 26.89
CA ASP A 28 14.08 45.93 26.30
C ASP A 28 15.45 45.28 26.19
N GLU A 29 15.87 44.50 27.17
CA GLU A 29 17.13 43.75 27.10
C GLU A 29 17.11 42.65 26.04
N LEU A 30 15.95 42.01 25.85
CA LEU A 30 15.76 41.04 24.77
C LEU A 30 15.78 41.71 23.40
N LYS A 31 15.13 42.87 23.26
CA LYS A 31 15.15 43.69 22.03
C LYS A 31 16.56 44.18 21.73
N GLU A 32 17.29 44.67 22.72
CA GLU A 32 18.69 45.11 22.57
C GLU A 32 19.57 43.94 22.11
N ALA A 33 19.42 42.77 22.74
CA ALA A 33 20.14 41.58 22.32
C ALA A 33 19.80 41.15 20.89
N GLU A 34 18.52 41.18 20.49
CA GLU A 34 18.09 40.89 19.12
C GLU A 34 18.72 41.86 18.11
N ARG A 35 18.74 43.17 18.42
CA ARG A 35 19.36 44.21 17.58
C ARG A 35 20.85 43.99 17.36
N ILE A 36 21.60 43.60 18.40
CA ILE A 36 23.04 43.30 18.26
C ILE A 36 23.27 42.22 17.20
N TRP A 37 22.51 41.13 17.25
CA TRP A 37 22.66 40.03 16.30
C TRP A 37 22.27 40.43 14.87
N ILE A 38 21.20 41.22 14.74
CA ILE A 38 20.79 41.77 13.44
C ILE A 38 21.91 42.65 12.86
N ARG A 39 22.44 43.57 13.66
CA ARG A 39 23.50 44.47 13.22
C ARG A 39 24.77 43.73 12.85
N GLN A 40 25.15 42.72 13.63
CA GLN A 40 26.33 41.90 13.32
C GLN A 40 26.19 41.20 11.96
N GLU A 41 25.02 40.64 11.68
CA GLU A 41 24.72 40.03 10.37
C GLU A 41 24.68 41.06 9.23
N GLN A 42 24.16 42.27 9.50
CA GLN A 42 24.16 43.35 8.54
C GLN A 42 25.57 43.85 8.23
N ILE A 43 26.42 44.07 9.25
CA ILE A 43 27.82 44.47 9.07
C ILE A 43 28.57 43.41 8.27
N HIS A 44 28.41 42.13 8.64
CA HIS A 44 29.05 41.04 7.93
C HIS A 44 28.59 40.93 6.46
N ALA A 45 27.30 41.15 6.19
CA ALA A 45 26.75 41.04 4.84
C ALA A 45 26.98 42.29 3.97
N TYR A 46 27.04 43.48 4.57
CA TYR A 46 26.90 44.76 3.89
C TYR A 46 28.03 45.76 4.19
N GLY A 47 29.00 45.42 5.03
CA GLY A 47 30.08 46.33 5.47
C GLY A 47 31.08 46.73 4.38
N SER A 48 31.24 45.92 3.32
CA SER A 48 32.08 46.22 2.16
C SER A 48 31.26 46.94 1.08
N LYS A 49 31.23 48.28 1.14
CA LYS A 49 30.35 49.14 0.31
C LYS A 49 30.96 49.45 -1.06
N GLU A 50 30.37 48.88 -2.10
CA GLU A 50 30.35 49.45 -3.47
C GLU A 50 29.24 48.82 -4.33
N SER A 51 28.92 47.54 -4.11
CA SER A 51 27.91 46.83 -4.94
C SER A 51 26.46 46.85 -4.40
N LEU A 52 26.22 47.40 -3.20
CA LEU A 52 24.90 47.36 -2.53
C LEU A 52 23.88 48.35 -3.10
N THR A 53 24.35 49.54 -3.49
CA THR A 53 23.53 50.66 -3.96
C THR A 53 22.70 50.25 -5.18
N LYS A 54 23.29 49.59 -6.17
CA LYS A 54 22.59 49.17 -7.39
C LYS A 54 21.52 48.09 -7.17
N MET A 55 21.68 47.21 -6.17
CA MET A 55 20.78 46.07 -5.92
C MET A 55 19.58 46.42 -5.02
N LEU A 56 19.70 47.51 -4.25
CA LEU A 56 18.73 47.89 -3.21
C LEU A 56 18.06 49.25 -3.45
N CYS A 57 18.35 49.94 -4.56
CA CYS A 57 17.73 51.24 -4.90
C CYS A 57 16.20 51.23 -4.73
N GLY A 58 15.51 50.17 -5.14
CA GLY A 58 14.06 50.06 -5.02
C GLY A 58 13.52 49.96 -3.58
N LEU A 59 14.38 49.71 -2.59
CA LEU A 59 14.01 49.59 -1.17
C LEU A 59 14.38 50.84 -0.35
N ASN A 60 15.11 51.80 -0.93
CA ASN A 60 15.56 53.03 -0.29
C ASN A 60 16.08 52.80 1.15
N PRO A 61 17.15 52.00 1.33
CA PRO A 61 17.59 51.60 2.66
C PRO A 61 18.18 52.78 3.44
N PHE A 62 17.89 52.85 4.74
CA PHE A 62 18.41 53.88 5.65
C PHE A 62 18.85 53.27 6.99
N LEU A 63 19.69 53.97 7.74
CA LEU A 63 20.06 53.58 9.11
C LEU A 63 19.12 54.24 10.09
N ASP A 64 18.57 53.47 11.04
CA ASP A 64 17.77 54.02 12.12
C ASP A 64 18.63 54.66 13.23
N GLU A 65 17.97 55.27 14.22
CA GLU A 65 18.61 55.90 15.39
C GLU A 65 19.47 54.94 16.21
N PHE A 66 19.21 53.64 16.08
CA PHE A 66 19.97 52.63 16.77
C PHE A 66 21.17 52.15 15.95
N GLY A 67 21.21 52.38 14.64
CA GLY A 67 22.26 51.94 13.72
C GLY A 67 21.95 50.64 12.98
N ASP A 68 20.68 50.24 12.90
CA ASP A 68 20.22 49.09 12.14
C ASP A 68 19.79 49.50 10.73
N LEU A 69 20.18 48.73 9.71
CA LEU A 69 19.81 49.00 8.33
C LEU A 69 18.37 48.58 8.06
N ARG A 70 17.50 49.52 7.69
CA ARG A 70 16.07 49.30 7.47
C ARG A 70 15.64 49.68 6.05
N VAL A 71 14.51 49.14 5.62
CA VAL A 71 13.87 49.49 4.34
C VAL A 71 13.10 50.81 4.50
N GLY A 72 13.44 51.84 3.74
CA GLY A 72 12.79 53.16 3.77
C GLY A 72 11.74 53.36 2.68
N GLY A 73 11.01 52.30 2.33
CA GLY A 73 10.05 52.27 1.23
C GLY A 73 8.86 53.24 1.38
N ARG A 74 7.79 53.01 0.60
CA ARG A 74 6.66 53.95 0.43
C ARG A 74 5.62 53.94 1.57
N LEU A 75 5.87 53.25 2.68
CA LEU A 75 4.86 53.00 3.73
C LEU A 75 4.93 53.97 4.93
N GLY A 76 5.77 55.00 4.87
CA GLY A 76 6.01 55.89 6.03
C GLY A 76 4.77 56.64 6.57
N ARG A 77 3.72 56.82 5.75
CA ARG A 77 2.48 57.51 6.14
C ARG A 77 1.39 56.58 6.70
N VAL A 78 1.58 55.27 6.67
CA VAL A 78 0.57 54.31 7.13
C VAL A 78 0.57 54.26 8.67
N GLN A 79 -0.62 54.11 9.28
CA GLN A 79 -0.75 53.88 10.73
C GLN A 79 -0.48 52.40 11.08
N LEU A 80 0.79 52.01 11.04
CA LEU A 80 1.29 50.70 11.48
C LEU A 80 2.43 50.89 12.49
N GLU A 81 2.88 49.81 13.12
CA GLU A 81 4.09 49.84 13.94
C GLU A 81 5.32 50.21 13.09
N GLU A 82 6.24 50.97 13.66
CA GLU A 82 7.47 51.42 12.98
C GLU A 82 8.31 50.26 12.44
N GLU A 83 8.38 49.13 13.16
CA GLU A 83 9.08 47.92 12.69
C GLU A 83 8.44 47.32 11.42
N THR A 84 7.14 47.52 11.22
CA THR A 84 6.41 47.06 10.04
C THR A 84 6.52 48.03 8.88
N LYS A 85 6.53 49.34 9.16
CA LYS A 85 6.79 50.36 8.11
C LYS A 85 8.21 50.26 7.57
N PHE A 86 9.16 50.05 8.47
CA PHE A 86 10.59 50.05 8.19
C PHE A 86 11.24 48.76 8.68
N PRO A 87 10.96 47.61 8.03
CA PRO A 87 11.50 46.34 8.45
C PRO A 87 13.03 46.30 8.30
N ALA A 88 13.69 45.60 9.23
CA ALA A 88 15.14 45.46 9.22
C ALA A 88 15.60 44.64 8.01
N LEU A 89 16.57 45.17 7.26
CA LEU A 89 17.06 44.55 6.05
C LEU A 89 18.05 43.42 6.39
N LEU A 90 17.74 42.20 5.97
CA LEU A 90 18.56 41.02 6.27
C LEU A 90 19.03 40.30 5.01
N PRO A 91 20.23 39.70 5.01
CA PRO A 91 20.76 38.97 3.87
C PRO A 91 19.97 37.67 3.62
N ARG A 92 20.14 37.08 2.44
CA ARG A 92 19.48 35.80 2.08
C ARG A 92 19.92 34.61 2.95
N LYS A 93 21.16 34.67 3.44
CA LYS A 93 21.83 33.60 4.21
C LYS A 93 22.47 34.25 5.43
N GLY A 94 22.38 33.58 6.57
CA GLY A 94 22.91 34.00 7.85
C GLY A 94 22.38 33.05 8.92
N MET A 95 23.14 32.85 9.99
CA MET A 95 22.71 31.96 11.08
C MET A 95 21.45 32.51 11.74
N ILE A 96 21.43 33.83 11.99
CA ILE A 96 20.29 34.50 12.60
C ILE A 96 19.07 34.49 11.68
N VAL A 97 19.28 34.69 10.38
CA VAL A 97 18.21 34.62 9.36
C VAL A 97 17.53 33.25 9.40
N ASP A 98 18.31 32.18 9.46
CA ASP A 98 17.78 30.82 9.52
C ASP A 98 17.01 30.56 10.83
N LEU A 99 17.50 31.08 11.95
CA LEU A 99 16.84 30.98 13.26
C LEU A 99 15.53 31.77 13.30
N LEU A 100 15.49 32.99 12.76
CA LEU A 100 14.29 33.81 12.65
C LEU A 100 13.22 33.13 11.79
N ILE A 101 13.61 32.59 10.63
CA ILE A 101 12.69 31.83 9.78
C ILE A 101 12.14 30.60 10.52
N ARG A 102 12.99 29.85 11.24
CA ARG A 102 12.53 28.70 12.04
C ARG A 102 11.58 29.12 13.16
N ARG A 103 11.87 30.23 13.84
CA ARG A 103 11.02 30.80 14.90
C ARG A 103 9.63 31.11 14.36
N GLU A 104 9.53 31.86 13.28
CA GLU A 104 8.23 32.21 12.69
C GLU A 104 7.49 31.00 12.12
N HIS A 105 8.22 30.09 11.46
CA HIS A 105 7.65 28.83 10.99
C HIS A 105 7.02 28.01 12.12
N ASN A 106 7.69 27.92 13.28
CA ASN A 106 7.19 27.19 14.45
C ASN A 106 6.05 27.94 15.16
N ARG A 107 6.16 29.27 15.32
CA ARG A 107 5.12 30.12 15.93
C ARG A 107 3.81 30.03 15.15
N GLN A 108 3.90 29.94 13.83
CA GLN A 108 2.75 29.74 12.94
C GLN A 108 2.44 28.26 12.66
N LEU A 109 2.76 27.35 13.58
CA LEU A 109 2.34 25.94 13.53
C LEU A 109 2.76 25.21 12.25
N HIS A 110 3.98 25.45 11.77
CA HIS A 110 4.53 24.90 10.53
C HIS A 110 3.87 25.41 9.24
N ALA A 111 3.47 26.68 9.25
CA ALA A 111 2.95 27.39 8.09
C ALA A 111 3.83 27.26 6.83
N GLY A 112 3.17 27.32 5.67
CA GLY A 112 3.82 27.25 4.36
C GLY A 112 4.64 28.51 4.03
N VAL A 113 5.43 28.43 2.95
CA VAL A 113 6.40 29.47 2.56
C VAL A 113 5.79 30.88 2.47
N ALA A 114 4.58 31.01 1.91
CA ALA A 114 3.96 32.32 1.72
C ALA A 114 3.57 32.98 3.05
N GLN A 115 2.95 32.23 3.94
CA GLN A 115 2.49 32.72 5.24
C GLN A 115 3.67 33.02 6.17
N THR A 116 4.67 32.13 6.25
CA THR A 116 5.89 32.41 7.02
C THR A 116 6.61 33.66 6.49
N LEU A 117 6.64 33.88 5.17
CA LEU A 117 7.23 35.08 4.59
C LEU A 117 6.43 36.35 4.93
N ALA A 118 5.09 36.27 4.95
CA ALA A 118 4.24 37.39 5.35
C ALA A 118 4.49 37.78 6.81
N ALA A 119 4.55 36.80 7.71
CA ALA A 119 4.88 37.00 9.13
C ALA A 119 6.24 37.66 9.33
N LEU A 120 7.26 37.20 8.58
CA LEU A 120 8.60 37.78 8.65
C LEU A 120 8.60 39.24 8.19
N ARG A 121 7.79 39.61 7.19
CA ARG A 121 7.72 40.97 6.64
C ARG A 121 7.16 42.01 7.61
N GLU A 122 6.50 41.59 8.68
CA GLU A 122 6.05 42.49 9.74
C GLU A 122 7.21 43.16 10.49
N ARG A 123 8.42 42.57 10.48
CA ARG A 123 9.61 43.09 11.18
C ARG A 123 10.90 43.03 10.36
N PHE A 124 10.98 42.15 9.37
CA PHE A 124 12.21 41.80 8.65
C PHE A 124 12.02 41.73 7.14
N TRP A 125 12.91 42.39 6.40
CA TRP A 125 13.00 42.28 4.95
C TRP A 125 14.20 41.45 4.53
N ILE A 126 13.98 40.15 4.33
CA ILE A 126 15.03 39.21 3.90
C ILE A 126 15.19 39.26 2.38
N LEU A 127 16.42 39.52 1.91
CA LEU A 127 16.73 39.50 0.48
C LEU A 127 16.45 38.12 -0.13
N ARG A 128 15.72 38.12 -1.26
CA ARG A 128 15.19 36.89 -1.88
C ARG A 128 14.44 36.02 -0.86
N GLY A 129 13.65 36.63 0.03
CA GLY A 129 13.03 36.01 1.20
C GLY A 129 12.29 34.70 0.92
N ARG A 130 11.51 34.62 -0.16
CA ARG A 130 10.83 33.36 -0.56
C ARG A 130 11.81 32.19 -0.73
N SER A 131 12.99 32.46 -1.31
CA SER A 131 14.04 31.45 -1.49
C SER A 131 14.72 31.07 -0.18
N ALA A 132 14.92 32.03 0.73
CA ALA A 132 15.48 31.79 2.07
C ALA A 132 14.51 30.93 2.90
N VAL A 133 13.23 31.32 2.96
CA VAL A 133 12.18 30.58 3.65
C VAL A 133 12.04 29.16 3.11
N LYS A 134 11.97 28.99 1.79
CA LYS A 134 11.89 27.65 1.16
C LYS A 134 13.09 26.76 1.52
N ARG A 135 14.30 27.33 1.64
CA ARG A 135 15.51 26.60 2.04
C ARG A 135 15.41 26.07 3.47
N VAL A 136 14.98 26.92 4.41
CA VAL A 136 14.88 26.55 5.83
C VAL A 136 13.73 25.57 6.08
N LEU A 137 12.57 25.78 5.45
CA LEU A 137 11.40 24.89 5.61
C LEU A 137 11.68 23.48 5.06
N ARG A 138 12.53 23.34 4.02
CA ARG A 138 12.96 22.03 3.50
C ARG A 138 13.73 21.20 4.52
N THR A 139 14.41 21.82 5.48
CA THR A 139 15.14 21.10 6.53
C THR A 139 14.29 20.80 7.77
N CYS A 140 13.05 21.30 7.83
CA CYS A 140 12.16 21.07 8.95
C CYS A 140 11.74 19.60 9.03
N GLY A 141 12.15 18.90 10.11
CA GLY A 141 11.89 17.48 10.29
C GLY A 141 10.39 17.14 10.34
N ILE A 142 9.58 18.02 10.94
CA ILE A 142 8.13 17.84 11.05
C ILE A 142 7.47 17.94 9.67
N CYS A 143 7.78 19.00 8.90
CA CYS A 143 7.26 19.16 7.54
C CYS A 143 7.73 18.04 6.61
N ARG A 144 8.99 17.63 6.70
CA ARG A 144 9.53 16.50 5.92
C ARG A 144 8.79 15.20 6.23
N ARG A 145 8.52 14.92 7.50
CA ARG A 145 7.78 13.72 7.93
C ARG A 145 6.35 13.72 7.42
N VAL A 146 5.65 14.85 7.52
CA VAL A 146 4.26 14.98 7.04
C VAL A 146 4.19 14.87 5.51
N ALA A 147 5.11 15.54 4.80
CA ALA A 147 5.17 15.54 3.34
C ALA A 147 5.78 14.27 2.73
N ALA A 148 6.37 13.39 3.54
CA ALA A 148 7.01 12.16 3.06
C ALA A 148 6.01 11.31 2.27
N ARG A 149 6.43 10.89 1.08
CA ARG A 149 5.67 9.95 0.25
C ARG A 149 6.22 8.55 0.49
N PRO A 150 5.37 7.52 0.49
CA PRO A 150 5.83 6.15 0.48
C PRO A 150 6.81 5.90 -0.68
N PHE A 151 7.82 5.08 -0.45
CA PHE A 151 8.66 4.60 -1.55
C PHE A 151 7.80 3.85 -2.56
N GLN A 152 7.93 4.21 -3.83
CA GLN A 152 7.32 3.49 -4.95
C GLN A 152 8.41 2.69 -5.64
N GLN A 153 8.18 1.41 -5.92
CA GLN A 153 9.10 0.58 -6.67
C GLN A 153 8.37 -0.12 -7.81
N ARG A 154 9.08 -0.36 -8.90
CA ARG A 154 8.59 -1.09 -10.06
C ARG A 154 8.00 -2.43 -9.61
N MET A 155 6.78 -2.72 -10.05
CA MET A 155 6.10 -3.98 -9.74
C MET A 155 6.98 -5.15 -10.19
N GLY A 156 7.33 -6.04 -9.25
CA GLY A 156 8.17 -7.19 -9.58
C GLY A 156 7.43 -8.24 -10.40
N ASP A 157 8.18 -9.24 -10.84
CA ASP A 157 7.68 -10.23 -11.79
C ASP A 157 6.71 -11.20 -11.13
N LEU A 158 5.82 -11.78 -11.94
CA LEU A 158 4.84 -12.73 -11.46
C LEU A 158 5.53 -14.04 -11.05
N PRO A 159 5.08 -14.68 -9.96
CA PRO A 159 5.72 -15.89 -9.49
C PRO A 159 5.52 -17.04 -10.49
N ALA A 160 6.51 -17.91 -10.61
CA ALA A 160 6.53 -19.05 -11.54
C ALA A 160 5.24 -19.89 -11.48
N ILE A 161 4.66 -20.05 -10.30
CA ILE A 161 3.41 -20.78 -10.05
C ILE A 161 2.17 -20.21 -10.77
N ARG A 162 2.22 -18.95 -11.25
CA ARG A 162 1.12 -18.30 -11.96
C ARG A 162 1.31 -18.33 -13.49
N VAL A 163 2.55 -18.46 -13.96
CA VAL A 163 2.89 -18.33 -15.39
C VAL A 163 3.22 -19.66 -16.05
N ASN A 164 3.48 -20.71 -15.26
CA ASN A 164 3.76 -22.05 -15.77
C ASN A 164 2.49 -22.92 -15.77
N PRO A 165 2.27 -23.73 -16.84
CA PRO A 165 1.20 -24.72 -16.87
C PRO A 165 1.29 -25.72 -15.71
N ALA A 166 0.16 -25.96 -15.07
CA ALA A 166 0.02 -26.96 -14.00
C ALA A 166 -1.44 -27.38 -13.89
N ARG A 167 -1.69 -28.58 -13.34
CA ARG A 167 -3.06 -29.07 -13.13
C ARG A 167 -3.91 -28.02 -12.37
N PRO A 168 -5.20 -27.86 -12.72
CA PRO A 168 -6.11 -27.01 -11.97
C PRO A 168 -6.07 -27.33 -10.47
N PHE A 169 -6.19 -26.30 -9.65
CA PHE A 169 -6.13 -26.39 -8.18
C PHE A 169 -4.84 -27.01 -7.60
N ARG A 170 -3.73 -27.10 -8.36
CA ARG A 170 -2.42 -27.42 -7.79
C ARG A 170 -1.95 -26.38 -6.77
N ASN A 171 -2.12 -25.10 -7.13
CA ASN A 171 -1.82 -23.95 -6.29
C ASN A 171 -3.13 -23.20 -6.04
N VAL A 172 -3.53 -23.06 -4.78
CA VAL A 172 -4.86 -22.59 -4.38
C VAL A 172 -4.75 -21.39 -3.44
N GLY A 173 -5.49 -20.33 -3.72
CA GLY A 173 -5.80 -19.29 -2.75
C GLY A 173 -7.09 -19.63 -2.00
N ILE A 174 -7.12 -19.43 -0.69
CA ILE A 174 -8.31 -19.60 0.15
C ILE A 174 -8.66 -18.27 0.81
N ASP A 175 -9.94 -17.92 0.77
CA ASP A 175 -10.45 -16.71 1.39
C ASP A 175 -11.89 -16.92 1.91
N PHE A 176 -12.29 -16.10 2.88
CA PHE A 176 -13.69 -16.00 3.29
C PHE A 176 -14.38 -14.83 2.61
N VAL A 177 -15.43 -15.15 1.86
CA VAL A 177 -16.35 -14.13 1.38
C VAL A 177 -17.33 -13.81 2.51
N GLY A 178 -17.42 -12.52 2.84
CA GLY A 178 -18.21 -11.99 3.96
C GLY A 178 -19.65 -12.51 4.00
N PRO A 179 -20.28 -12.44 5.19
CA PRO A 179 -21.34 -13.40 5.50
C PRO A 179 -22.62 -13.15 4.70
N PRO A 180 -23.10 -14.11 3.88
CA PRO A 180 -24.49 -14.10 3.48
C PRO A 180 -25.41 -14.27 4.70
N LEU A 181 -26.56 -13.61 4.66
CA LEU A 181 -27.65 -13.86 5.60
C LEU A 181 -28.45 -15.06 5.09
N VAL A 182 -28.64 -16.05 5.96
CA VAL A 182 -29.30 -17.32 5.64
C VAL A 182 -30.44 -17.53 6.61
N ARG A 183 -31.59 -17.97 6.09
CA ARG A 183 -32.76 -18.29 6.91
C ARG A 183 -32.53 -19.62 7.64
N SER A 184 -32.80 -19.67 8.94
CA SER A 184 -32.69 -20.92 9.71
C SER A 184 -33.69 -21.95 9.23
N GLU A 185 -33.27 -23.22 9.16
CA GLU A 185 -34.18 -24.33 8.82
C GLU A 185 -35.25 -24.55 9.89
N SER A 186 -34.91 -24.29 11.16
CA SER A 186 -35.81 -24.48 12.30
C SER A 186 -36.89 -23.42 12.47
N SER A 187 -36.71 -22.22 11.90
CA SER A 187 -37.70 -21.15 11.95
C SER A 187 -37.45 -20.13 10.86
N LYS A 188 -38.49 -19.85 10.06
CA LYS A 188 -38.43 -18.89 8.95
C LYS A 188 -38.14 -17.45 9.40
N SER A 189 -38.30 -17.12 10.68
CA SER A 189 -38.04 -15.79 11.25
C SER A 189 -36.60 -15.59 11.75
N VAL A 190 -35.83 -16.67 11.92
CA VAL A 190 -34.46 -16.59 12.46
C VAL A 190 -33.46 -16.48 11.32
N ILE A 191 -32.73 -15.36 11.29
CA ILE A 191 -31.68 -15.09 10.31
C ILE A 191 -30.32 -15.38 10.95
N LYS A 192 -29.51 -16.23 10.30
CA LYS A 192 -28.15 -16.56 10.72
C LYS A 192 -27.15 -16.06 9.70
N LYS A 193 -25.97 -15.64 10.17
CA LYS A 193 -24.84 -15.36 9.30
C LYS A 193 -24.21 -16.70 8.92
N ALA A 194 -24.04 -16.95 7.63
CA ALA A 194 -23.17 -18.00 7.10
C ALA A 194 -21.98 -17.34 6.42
N TYR A 195 -20.99 -18.10 5.97
CA TYR A 195 -19.84 -17.61 5.21
C TYR A 195 -19.62 -18.50 3.99
N ILE A 196 -18.94 -17.97 2.98
CA ILE A 196 -18.55 -18.77 1.82
C ILE A 196 -17.03 -18.89 1.84
N CYS A 197 -16.55 -20.12 1.92
CA CYS A 197 -15.15 -20.45 1.75
C CYS A 197 -14.86 -20.52 0.24
N LEU A 198 -14.09 -19.56 -0.26
CA LEU A 198 -13.69 -19.46 -1.65
C LEU A 198 -12.33 -20.13 -1.82
N PHE A 199 -12.26 -21.11 -2.72
CA PHE A 199 -11.01 -21.67 -3.22
C PHE A 199 -10.78 -21.18 -4.64
N THR A 200 -9.62 -20.61 -4.92
CA THR A 200 -9.27 -20.13 -6.26
C THR A 200 -7.99 -20.77 -6.76
N CYS A 201 -7.99 -21.26 -7.99
CA CYS A 201 -6.79 -21.77 -8.64
C CYS A 201 -5.90 -20.59 -9.10
N MET A 202 -4.61 -20.62 -8.76
CA MET A 202 -3.66 -19.57 -9.18
C MET A 202 -3.29 -19.63 -10.67
N VAL A 203 -3.48 -20.79 -11.30
CA VAL A 203 -3.02 -21.06 -12.68
C VAL A 203 -4.09 -20.63 -13.68
N VAL A 204 -5.27 -21.26 -13.59
CA VAL A 204 -6.39 -21.04 -14.53
C VAL A 204 -7.47 -20.11 -13.97
N ARG A 205 -7.29 -19.60 -12.74
CA ARG A 205 -8.25 -18.73 -12.05
C ARG A 205 -9.63 -19.34 -11.85
N ALA A 206 -9.77 -20.66 -11.95
CA ALA A 206 -10.99 -21.36 -11.58
C ALA A 206 -11.34 -21.13 -10.10
N ILE A 207 -12.62 -21.07 -9.77
CA ILE A 207 -13.10 -20.99 -8.40
C ILE A 207 -13.86 -22.26 -8.00
N HIS A 208 -13.86 -22.54 -6.71
CA HIS A 208 -14.69 -23.54 -6.05
C HIS A 208 -15.28 -22.92 -4.78
N LEU A 209 -16.60 -23.02 -4.58
CA LEU A 209 -17.32 -22.34 -3.50
C LEU A 209 -17.89 -23.36 -2.52
N GLU A 210 -17.69 -23.11 -1.22
CA GLU A 210 -18.23 -23.94 -0.15
C GLU A 210 -18.98 -23.08 0.87
N LEU A 211 -20.27 -23.34 1.06
CA LEU A 211 -21.03 -22.72 2.13
C LEU A 211 -20.61 -23.31 3.49
N VAL A 212 -20.31 -22.44 4.44
CA VAL A 212 -19.98 -22.81 5.82
C VAL A 212 -20.83 -22.00 6.82
N PRO A 213 -21.24 -22.60 7.95
CA PRO A 213 -22.07 -21.89 8.93
C PRO A 213 -21.29 -20.79 9.68
N ASP A 214 -19.99 -20.97 9.86
CA ASP A 214 -19.13 -20.07 10.61
C ASP A 214 -17.68 -20.13 10.09
N GLN A 215 -16.82 -19.26 10.63
CA GLN A 215 -15.40 -19.21 10.30
C GLN A 215 -14.54 -20.06 11.25
N THR A 216 -15.11 -21.09 11.88
CA THR A 216 -14.38 -21.97 12.81
C THR A 216 -13.42 -22.92 12.08
N ILE A 217 -12.48 -23.51 12.83
CA ILE A 217 -11.54 -24.50 12.30
C ILE A 217 -12.31 -25.71 11.73
N GLU A 218 -13.34 -26.21 12.43
CA GLU A 218 -14.11 -27.38 12.01
C GLU A 218 -14.81 -27.13 10.66
N SER A 219 -15.42 -25.96 10.50
CA SER A 219 -16.03 -25.52 9.24
C SER A 219 -15.02 -25.46 8.10
N ILE A 220 -13.81 -24.93 8.35
CA ILE A 220 -12.74 -24.88 7.34
C ILE A 220 -12.26 -26.29 6.98
N LEU A 221 -12.03 -27.16 7.96
CA LEU A 221 -11.56 -28.53 7.70
C LEU A 221 -12.59 -29.34 6.89
N ARG A 222 -13.89 -29.17 7.19
CA ARG A 222 -14.97 -29.76 6.40
C ARG A 222 -15.01 -29.21 4.98
N ALA A 223 -14.87 -27.89 4.80
CA ALA A 223 -14.81 -27.27 3.47
C ALA A 223 -13.58 -27.73 2.68
N LEU A 224 -12.40 -27.77 3.31
CA LEU A 224 -11.16 -28.29 2.72
C LEU A 224 -11.31 -29.75 2.29
N ARG A 225 -11.90 -30.60 3.13
CA ARG A 225 -12.13 -32.01 2.78
C ARG A 225 -13.04 -32.12 1.56
N ARG A 226 -14.15 -31.39 1.53
CA ARG A 226 -15.08 -31.35 0.39
C ARG A 226 -14.39 -30.84 -0.89
N PHE A 227 -13.56 -29.81 -0.77
CA PHE A 227 -12.76 -29.29 -1.87
C PHE A 227 -11.77 -30.33 -2.40
N VAL A 228 -10.95 -30.93 -1.53
CA VAL A 228 -9.93 -31.92 -1.90
C VAL A 228 -10.56 -33.14 -2.56
N THR A 229 -11.69 -33.62 -2.04
CA THR A 229 -12.40 -34.77 -2.61
C THR A 229 -12.93 -34.48 -4.02
N ARG A 230 -13.34 -33.24 -4.33
CA ARG A 230 -13.90 -32.89 -5.65
C ARG A 230 -12.87 -32.41 -6.66
N ARG A 231 -11.82 -31.70 -6.21
CA ARG A 231 -10.85 -31.00 -7.07
C ARG A 231 -9.45 -31.61 -7.02
N GLY A 232 -9.24 -32.58 -6.13
CA GLY A 232 -7.93 -33.16 -5.84
C GLY A 232 -7.14 -32.37 -4.81
N ARG A 233 -6.14 -33.03 -4.22
CA ARG A 233 -5.26 -32.44 -3.19
C ARG A 233 -4.46 -31.28 -3.80
N PRO A 234 -4.35 -30.08 -3.19
CA PRO A 234 -3.43 -29.05 -3.64
C PRO A 234 -2.00 -29.35 -3.20
N ASP A 235 -1.00 -28.87 -3.95
CA ASP A 235 0.40 -28.87 -3.51
C ASP A 235 0.67 -27.66 -2.60
N ARG A 236 0.03 -26.52 -2.92
CA ARG A 236 0.20 -25.26 -2.20
C ARG A 236 -1.14 -24.60 -1.90
N ILE A 237 -1.29 -24.14 -0.67
CA ILE A 237 -2.40 -23.32 -0.21
C ILE A 237 -1.85 -21.95 0.20
N GLN A 238 -2.49 -20.87 -0.25
CA GLN A 238 -2.20 -19.51 0.18
C GLN A 238 -3.44 -18.90 0.83
N SER A 239 -3.31 -18.29 2.01
CA SER A 239 -4.43 -17.64 2.71
C SER A 239 -4.02 -16.31 3.34
N ASP A 240 -5.00 -15.56 3.82
CA ASP A 240 -4.75 -14.44 4.73
C ASP A 240 -4.33 -14.91 6.14
N ASN A 241 -3.98 -13.97 7.02
CA ASN A 241 -3.58 -14.27 8.41
C ASN A 241 -4.76 -14.47 9.36
N PHE A 242 -5.93 -14.86 8.86
CA PHE A 242 -7.05 -15.14 9.74
C PHE A 242 -6.71 -16.28 10.69
N ARG A 243 -7.05 -16.13 11.98
CA ARG A 243 -6.60 -17.03 13.06
C ARG A 243 -6.98 -18.49 12.78
N THR A 244 -8.14 -18.71 12.17
CA THR A 244 -8.63 -20.07 11.92
C THR A 244 -7.90 -20.78 10.78
N PHE A 245 -7.29 -20.06 9.82
CA PHE A 245 -6.38 -20.67 8.85
C PHE A 245 -5.03 -21.07 9.47
N HIS A 246 -4.49 -20.27 10.40
CA HIS A 246 -3.30 -20.65 11.17
C HIS A 246 -3.54 -21.94 11.96
N GLN A 247 -4.70 -22.04 12.61
CA GLN A 247 -5.11 -23.23 13.33
C GLN A 247 -5.33 -24.44 12.42
N ALA A 248 -5.97 -24.26 11.26
CA ALA A 248 -6.13 -25.33 10.26
C ALA A 248 -4.79 -25.84 9.74
N ASN A 249 -3.83 -24.94 9.46
CA ASN A 249 -2.47 -25.34 9.06
C ASN A 249 -1.74 -26.11 10.17
N ALA A 250 -1.86 -25.65 11.43
CA ALA A 250 -1.26 -26.36 12.57
C ALA A 250 -1.85 -27.78 12.72
N PHE A 251 -3.18 -27.91 12.58
CA PHE A 251 -3.86 -29.20 12.60
C PHE A 251 -3.39 -30.14 11.47
N LEU A 252 -3.28 -29.63 10.24
CA LEU A 252 -2.77 -30.41 9.12
C LEU A 252 -1.33 -30.88 9.38
N LYS A 253 -0.45 -30.01 9.88
CA LYS A 253 0.91 -30.38 10.25
C LYS A 253 0.95 -31.48 11.31
N HIS A 254 0.08 -31.40 12.33
CA HIS A 254 -0.01 -32.42 13.37
C HIS A 254 -0.45 -33.78 12.82
N LEU A 255 -1.45 -33.80 11.92
CA LEU A 255 -1.89 -35.02 11.25
C LEU A 255 -0.75 -35.69 10.45
N PHE A 256 0.10 -34.89 9.80
CA PHE A 256 1.26 -35.42 9.08
C PHE A 256 2.44 -35.84 9.97
N SER A 257 2.40 -35.56 11.28
CA SER A 257 3.44 -35.93 12.25
C SER A 257 3.09 -37.10 13.18
N GLY A 258 1.85 -37.59 13.15
CA GLY A 258 1.34 -38.62 14.07
C GLY A 258 1.70 -40.07 13.67
N ARG A 259 2.31 -40.79 14.62
CA ARG A 259 2.72 -42.21 14.69
C ARG A 259 1.89 -43.23 13.86
N ASN A 260 2.41 -43.59 12.68
CA ASN A 260 2.60 -44.96 12.13
C ASN A 260 3.21 -44.82 10.71
N TRP A 261 4.22 -43.96 10.60
CA TRP A 261 4.48 -43.24 9.36
C TRP A 261 5.66 -43.78 8.55
N GLU A 262 6.57 -44.61 9.04
CA GLU A 262 7.80 -44.96 8.28
C GLU A 262 7.53 -45.62 6.91
N THR A 263 6.45 -46.41 6.78
CA THR A 263 6.02 -47.03 5.50
C THR A 263 5.26 -46.05 4.61
N VAL A 264 4.47 -45.15 5.21
CA VAL A 264 3.64 -44.16 4.52
C VAL A 264 4.46 -42.92 4.13
N GLN A 265 5.52 -42.61 4.87
CA GLN A 265 6.46 -41.51 4.69
C GLN A 265 7.18 -41.58 3.36
N ARG A 266 7.51 -42.77 2.85
CA ARG A 266 8.18 -42.89 1.56
C ARG A 266 7.27 -42.55 0.38
N HIS A 267 5.96 -42.81 0.49
CA HIS A 267 4.98 -42.42 -0.52
C HIS A 267 4.49 -40.98 -0.32
N LEU A 268 4.17 -40.59 0.92
CA LEU A 268 3.56 -39.29 1.25
C LEU A 268 4.55 -38.17 1.62
N ALA A 269 5.86 -38.42 1.78
CA ALA A 269 6.84 -37.32 1.90
C ALA A 269 6.96 -36.49 0.63
N SER A 270 6.60 -37.06 -0.53
CA SER A 270 6.42 -36.32 -1.79
C SER A 270 5.12 -35.51 -1.84
N GLU A 271 4.26 -35.66 -0.82
CA GLU A 271 2.85 -35.24 -0.81
C GLU A 271 2.49 -34.23 0.30
N ARG A 272 3.43 -33.40 0.74
CA ARG A 272 3.12 -32.36 1.74
C ARG A 272 2.42 -31.17 1.08
N VAL A 273 1.30 -30.74 1.66
CA VAL A 273 0.66 -29.48 1.29
C VAL A 273 1.43 -28.33 1.95
N GLU A 274 2.00 -27.45 1.15
CA GLU A 274 2.68 -26.24 1.64
C GLU A 274 1.66 -25.12 1.88
N TRP A 275 1.50 -24.68 3.13
CA TRP A 275 0.61 -23.55 3.46
C TRP A 275 1.41 -22.26 3.62
N ILE A 276 1.06 -21.24 2.83
CA ILE A 276 1.73 -19.95 2.75
C ILE A 276 0.74 -18.86 3.23
N PHE A 277 1.13 -18.06 4.22
CA PHE A 277 0.34 -16.93 4.66
C PHE A 277 0.80 -15.65 3.96
N ILE A 278 -0.13 -14.81 3.50
CA ILE A 278 0.23 -13.48 3.00
C ILE A 278 0.84 -12.66 4.14
N THR A 279 1.71 -11.71 3.82
CA THR A 279 2.25 -10.78 4.82
C THR A 279 1.10 -9.94 5.40
N GLU A 280 1.11 -9.72 6.72
CA GLU A 280 0.17 -8.78 7.35
C GLU A 280 0.26 -7.41 6.68
N ARG A 281 -0.88 -6.75 6.48
CA ARG A 281 -0.97 -5.43 5.81
C ARG A 281 -0.44 -5.41 4.38
N SER A 282 -0.39 -6.56 3.70
CA SER A 282 0.03 -6.68 2.29
C SER A 282 -1.09 -7.15 1.35
N PRO A 283 -2.17 -6.35 1.20
CA PRO A 283 -3.35 -6.73 0.42
C PRO A 283 -3.04 -7.03 -1.06
N TRP A 284 -1.94 -6.49 -1.60
CA TRP A 284 -1.49 -6.75 -2.97
C TRP A 284 -1.19 -8.24 -3.25
N CYS A 285 -0.75 -9.00 -2.25
CA CYS A 285 -0.52 -10.45 -2.38
C CYS A 285 -1.84 -11.20 -2.65
N GLY A 286 -2.97 -10.64 -2.19
CA GLY A 286 -4.34 -11.13 -2.41
C GLY A 286 -5.04 -10.59 -3.65
N GLY A 287 -4.45 -9.62 -4.35
CA GLY A 287 -5.12 -8.89 -5.44
C GLY A 287 -5.59 -9.74 -6.62
N TYR A 288 -5.07 -10.96 -6.81
CA TYR A 288 -5.54 -11.85 -7.87
C TYR A 288 -6.87 -12.55 -7.52
N TRP A 289 -7.17 -12.73 -6.24
CA TRP A 289 -8.44 -13.32 -5.79
C TRP A 289 -9.44 -12.28 -5.32
N GLU A 290 -9.02 -11.07 -4.91
CA GLU A 290 -9.94 -9.95 -4.62
C GLU A 290 -10.92 -9.66 -5.78
N ARG A 291 -10.43 -9.71 -7.02
CA ARG A 291 -11.31 -9.55 -8.19
C ARG A 291 -12.32 -10.69 -8.33
N LEU A 292 -11.92 -11.92 -7.98
CA LEU A 292 -12.82 -13.08 -8.02
C LEU A 292 -13.84 -13.03 -6.89
N VAL A 293 -13.42 -12.64 -5.69
CA VAL A 293 -14.31 -12.33 -4.56
C VAL A 293 -15.35 -11.29 -4.98
N ARG A 294 -14.92 -10.22 -5.68
CA ARG A 294 -15.84 -9.21 -6.22
C ARG A 294 -16.82 -9.81 -7.23
N SER A 295 -16.34 -10.60 -8.20
CA SER A 295 -17.20 -11.28 -9.17
C SER A 295 -18.24 -12.17 -8.50
N VAL A 296 -17.84 -12.95 -7.49
CA VAL A 296 -18.75 -13.80 -6.71
C VAL A 296 -19.76 -12.97 -5.95
N LYS A 297 -19.35 -11.89 -5.26
CA LYS A 297 -20.27 -10.98 -4.55
C LYS A 297 -21.26 -10.31 -5.50
N THR A 298 -20.80 -9.86 -6.66
CA THR A 298 -21.67 -9.23 -7.68
C THR A 298 -22.69 -10.24 -8.21
N ALA A 299 -22.26 -11.45 -8.55
CA ALA A 299 -23.16 -12.51 -9.01
C ALA A 299 -24.18 -12.88 -7.93
N LEU A 300 -23.74 -13.11 -6.70
CA LEU A 300 -24.63 -13.41 -5.57
C LEU A 300 -25.64 -12.29 -5.30
N LYS A 301 -25.22 -11.03 -5.36
CA LYS A 301 -26.13 -9.89 -5.18
C LYS A 301 -27.16 -9.80 -6.30
N ALA A 302 -26.77 -10.11 -7.54
CA ALA A 302 -27.68 -10.13 -8.68
C ALA A 302 -28.69 -11.29 -8.59
N THR A 303 -28.24 -12.49 -8.20
CA THR A 303 -29.10 -13.69 -8.11
C THR A 303 -30.03 -13.66 -6.89
N LEU A 304 -29.52 -13.24 -5.73
CA LEU A 304 -30.28 -13.28 -4.48
C LEU A 304 -31.05 -11.98 -4.20
N GLY A 305 -30.61 -10.83 -4.71
CA GLY A 305 -31.23 -9.54 -4.42
C GLY A 305 -31.36 -9.27 -2.92
N GLN A 306 -32.60 -9.16 -2.43
CA GLN A 306 -32.97 -9.04 -1.01
C GLN A 306 -33.51 -10.35 -0.41
N CYS A 307 -33.56 -11.44 -1.18
CA CYS A 307 -34.15 -12.70 -0.77
C CYS A 307 -33.23 -13.46 0.20
N LEU A 308 -33.83 -14.02 1.26
CA LEU A 308 -33.15 -14.86 2.25
C LEU A 308 -33.37 -16.33 1.92
N ALA A 309 -32.37 -16.94 1.29
CA ALA A 309 -32.37 -18.37 0.98
C ALA A 309 -32.14 -19.22 2.24
N ALA A 310 -32.71 -20.42 2.26
CA ALA A 310 -32.32 -21.48 3.18
C ALA A 310 -30.89 -21.99 2.85
N PRO A 311 -30.19 -22.68 3.77
CA PRO A 311 -28.81 -23.13 3.53
C PRO A 311 -28.68 -24.03 2.30
N ASP A 312 -29.65 -24.91 2.07
CA ASP A 312 -29.62 -25.84 0.95
C ASP A 312 -29.91 -25.16 -0.40
N GLU A 313 -30.91 -24.28 -0.44
CA GLU A 313 -31.18 -23.41 -1.60
C GLU A 313 -29.94 -22.58 -1.96
N LEU A 314 -29.26 -22.02 -0.96
CA LEU A 314 -28.04 -21.23 -1.16
C LEU A 314 -26.87 -22.09 -1.67
N ARG A 315 -26.76 -23.37 -1.29
CA ARG A 315 -25.75 -24.27 -1.87
C ARG A 315 -25.97 -24.45 -3.37
N THR A 316 -27.22 -24.64 -3.81
CA THR A 316 -27.56 -24.75 -5.23
C THR A 316 -27.21 -23.47 -5.99
N VAL A 317 -27.58 -22.30 -5.44
CA VAL A 317 -27.21 -21.00 -6.02
C VAL A 317 -25.70 -20.85 -6.12
N LEU A 318 -24.93 -21.30 -5.11
CA LEU A 318 -23.48 -21.24 -5.15
C LEU A 318 -22.88 -22.13 -6.25
N CYS A 319 -23.44 -23.31 -6.49
CA CYS A 319 -23.03 -24.17 -7.60
C CYS A 319 -23.23 -23.47 -8.97
N GLU A 320 -24.38 -22.80 -9.15
CA GLU A 320 -24.66 -22.05 -10.38
C GLU A 320 -23.75 -20.83 -10.55
N VAL A 321 -23.53 -20.07 -9.47
CA VAL A 321 -22.60 -18.94 -9.46
C VAL A 321 -21.18 -19.41 -9.75
N GLU A 322 -20.74 -20.52 -9.16
CA GLU A 322 -19.45 -21.14 -9.46
C GLU A 322 -19.31 -21.47 -10.95
N ALA A 323 -20.33 -22.12 -11.54
CA ALA A 323 -20.36 -22.45 -12.95
C ALA A 323 -20.24 -21.19 -13.82
N ARG A 324 -21.06 -20.17 -13.57
CA ARG A 324 -21.05 -18.91 -14.35
C ARG A 324 -19.76 -18.14 -14.21
N VAL A 325 -19.19 -18.05 -13.01
CA VAL A 325 -17.89 -17.39 -12.82
C VAL A 325 -16.79 -18.19 -13.49
N ASN A 326 -16.87 -19.52 -13.56
CA ASN A 326 -15.91 -20.36 -14.28
C ASN A 326 -16.10 -20.37 -15.81
N ASP A 327 -17.23 -19.90 -16.33
CA ASP A 327 -17.47 -19.68 -17.77
C ASP A 327 -16.93 -18.33 -18.27
N ARG A 328 -16.43 -17.47 -17.38
CA ARG A 328 -15.91 -16.17 -17.78
C ARG A 328 -14.67 -16.32 -18.69
N PRO A 329 -14.50 -15.43 -19.67
CA PRO A 329 -13.32 -15.45 -20.53
C PRO A 329 -12.03 -15.09 -19.75
N LEU A 330 -10.98 -15.88 -19.96
CA LEU A 330 -9.60 -15.56 -19.59
C LEU A 330 -8.92 -14.75 -20.70
N THR A 331 -9.25 -15.04 -21.95
CA THR A 331 -8.67 -14.41 -23.14
C THR A 331 -9.65 -13.40 -23.75
N PHE A 332 -9.19 -12.60 -24.70
CA PHE A 332 -10.05 -11.61 -25.34
C PHE A 332 -11.23 -12.30 -26.04
N VAL A 333 -12.41 -11.70 -25.95
CA VAL A 333 -13.59 -12.15 -26.71
C VAL A 333 -13.59 -11.30 -27.97
N GLY A 334 -13.30 -11.96 -29.10
CA GLY A 334 -13.37 -11.38 -30.42
C GLY A 334 -14.81 -10.99 -30.81
N SER A 335 -14.95 -10.05 -31.74
CA SER A 335 -16.25 -9.56 -32.24
C SER A 335 -16.79 -10.39 -33.42
N ASP A 336 -15.95 -11.20 -34.06
CA ASP A 336 -16.25 -11.78 -35.36
C ASP A 336 -16.69 -13.25 -35.24
N LEU A 337 -17.55 -13.70 -36.16
CA LEU A 337 -18.16 -15.03 -36.15
C LEU A 337 -17.17 -16.18 -36.40
N ASP A 338 -16.01 -15.88 -36.99
CA ASP A 338 -14.95 -16.86 -37.32
C ASP A 338 -13.81 -16.90 -36.27
N GLU A 339 -13.88 -16.10 -35.20
CA GLU A 339 -12.83 -16.04 -34.17
C GLU A 339 -12.96 -17.18 -33.15
N GLU A 340 -11.82 -17.79 -32.79
CA GLU A 340 -11.79 -18.90 -31.81
C GLU A 340 -12.40 -18.49 -30.46
N MET A 341 -13.43 -19.21 -30.01
CA MET A 341 -14.11 -19.01 -28.72
C MET A 341 -13.12 -18.77 -27.56
N ALA A 342 -13.37 -17.75 -26.75
CA ALA A 342 -12.48 -17.36 -25.65
C ALA A 342 -12.24 -18.52 -24.66
N LEU A 343 -11.01 -18.64 -24.16
CA LEU A 343 -10.66 -19.65 -23.17
C LEU A 343 -11.30 -19.32 -21.83
N THR A 344 -11.94 -20.30 -21.18
CA THR A 344 -12.56 -20.15 -19.86
C THR A 344 -11.90 -21.09 -18.84
N PRO A 345 -11.98 -20.79 -17.53
CA PRO A 345 -11.60 -21.76 -16.51
C PRO A 345 -12.33 -23.11 -16.64
N ALA A 346 -13.60 -23.12 -17.07
CA ALA A 346 -14.41 -24.32 -17.26
C ALA A 346 -13.77 -25.30 -18.26
N HIS A 347 -13.16 -24.80 -19.35
CA HIS A 347 -12.41 -25.64 -20.30
C HIS A 347 -11.35 -26.51 -19.62
N PHE A 348 -10.70 -26.00 -18.56
CA PHE A 348 -9.67 -26.74 -17.82
C PHE A 348 -10.24 -27.67 -16.76
N LEU A 349 -11.45 -27.41 -16.25
CA LEU A 349 -12.08 -28.22 -15.22
C LEU A 349 -12.84 -29.42 -15.78
N ILE A 350 -13.53 -29.22 -16.90
CA ILE A 350 -14.50 -30.18 -17.45
C ILE A 350 -14.07 -30.69 -18.82
N GLY A 351 -13.20 -29.96 -19.53
CA GLY A 351 -12.75 -30.29 -20.88
C GLY A 351 -13.69 -29.77 -21.99
N LEU A 352 -14.78 -29.08 -21.63
CA LEU A 352 -15.76 -28.43 -22.51
C LEU A 352 -16.24 -27.11 -21.86
N SER A 353 -16.89 -26.24 -22.64
CA SER A 353 -17.61 -25.08 -22.09
C SER A 353 -18.87 -25.56 -21.36
N LEU A 354 -19.21 -25.02 -20.17
CA LEU A 354 -20.43 -25.45 -19.45
C LEU A 354 -21.72 -25.05 -20.19
N ALA A 355 -21.64 -24.10 -21.12
CA ALA A 355 -22.76 -23.59 -21.88
C ALA A 355 -23.07 -24.38 -23.17
N SER A 356 -22.17 -25.26 -23.62
CA SER A 356 -22.42 -26.11 -24.78
C SER A 356 -23.15 -27.39 -24.34
N PHE A 357 -24.39 -27.57 -24.82
CA PHE A 357 -25.09 -28.86 -24.75
C PHE A 357 -24.18 -29.98 -25.29
N PRO A 358 -24.26 -31.20 -24.74
CA PRO A 358 -23.50 -32.32 -25.28
C PRO A 358 -23.81 -32.46 -26.77
N ASP A 359 -22.76 -32.39 -27.57
CA ASP A 359 -22.85 -32.45 -29.01
C ASP A 359 -23.61 -33.73 -29.40
N ARG A 360 -24.65 -33.55 -30.21
CA ARG A 360 -25.60 -34.58 -30.62
C ARG A 360 -25.02 -35.53 -31.67
N SER A 361 -23.70 -35.60 -31.80
CA SER A 361 -23.01 -36.51 -32.71
C SER A 361 -22.69 -37.83 -32.00
N ASN A 362 -23.65 -38.75 -32.01
CA ASN A 362 -23.42 -40.20 -32.21
C ASN A 362 -24.76 -40.96 -32.27
N SER A 363 -25.76 -40.42 -32.96
CA SER A 363 -26.85 -41.22 -33.50
C SER A 363 -26.41 -41.87 -34.82
N ALA A 364 -25.38 -42.72 -34.77
CA ALA A 364 -25.01 -43.66 -35.82
C ALA A 364 -23.88 -44.55 -35.26
N ASP A 365 -24.23 -45.55 -34.45
CA ASP A 365 -24.01 -46.95 -34.82
C ASP A 365 -24.53 -47.85 -33.69
N ARG A 366 -25.73 -48.40 -33.88
CA ARG A 366 -26.22 -49.52 -33.06
C ARG A 366 -25.61 -50.79 -33.66
N GLY A 367 -24.38 -51.13 -33.26
CA GLY A 367 -23.83 -52.42 -33.66
C GLY A 367 -22.33 -52.60 -33.49
N THR A 368 -21.84 -52.68 -32.24
CA THR A 368 -20.88 -53.71 -31.75
C THR A 368 -20.22 -53.24 -30.44
N LEU A 369 -20.69 -53.81 -29.33
CA LEU A 369 -20.03 -53.75 -28.02
C LEU A 369 -18.74 -54.60 -28.05
N ARG A 370 -17.65 -54.06 -28.58
CA ARG A 370 -16.30 -54.53 -28.23
C ARG A 370 -15.35 -53.34 -28.12
N SER A 371 -15.34 -52.72 -26.94
CA SER A 371 -14.41 -51.66 -26.55
C SER A 371 -12.97 -52.21 -26.47
N SER A 372 -12.34 -52.39 -27.63
CA SER A 372 -10.92 -52.76 -27.71
C SER A 372 -10.09 -51.72 -26.96
N LEU A 373 -9.07 -52.15 -26.19
CA LEU A 373 -8.10 -51.28 -25.49
C LEU A 373 -7.56 -50.17 -26.42
N ARG A 374 -7.39 -50.46 -27.72
CA ARG A 374 -7.01 -49.51 -28.77
C ARG A 374 -7.99 -48.35 -28.96
N HIS A 375 -9.31 -48.58 -28.86
CA HIS A 375 -10.32 -47.52 -28.94
C HIS A 375 -10.28 -46.62 -27.70
N LEU A 376 -10.11 -47.20 -26.49
CA LEU A 376 -9.95 -46.44 -25.25
C LEU A 376 -8.67 -45.59 -25.27
N LEU A 377 -7.54 -46.15 -25.72
CA LEU A 377 -6.27 -45.43 -25.87
C LEU A 377 -6.36 -44.30 -26.92
N ARG A 378 -7.07 -44.52 -28.04
CA ARG A 378 -7.34 -43.45 -29.03
C ARG A 378 -8.18 -42.33 -28.44
N ARG A 379 -9.24 -42.65 -27.69
CA ARG A 379 -10.08 -41.64 -27.02
C ARG A 379 -9.31 -40.87 -25.95
N LEU A 380 -8.49 -41.55 -25.15
CA LEU A 380 -7.62 -40.92 -24.14
C LEU A 380 -6.58 -40.00 -24.81
N SER A 381 -5.95 -40.45 -25.90
CA SER A 381 -5.00 -39.64 -26.67
C SER A 381 -5.66 -38.41 -27.30
N TYR A 382 -6.89 -38.56 -27.82
CA TYR A 382 -7.68 -37.44 -28.34
C TYR A 382 -8.02 -36.42 -27.24
N GLN A 383 -8.46 -36.87 -26.05
CA GLN A 383 -8.71 -36.01 -24.90
C GLN A 383 -7.44 -35.28 -24.44
N GLN A 384 -6.29 -35.97 -24.40
CA GLN A 384 -5.01 -35.33 -24.07
C GLN A 384 -4.60 -34.28 -25.12
N LYS A 385 -4.88 -34.50 -26.41
CA LYS A 385 -4.66 -33.50 -27.47
C LYS A 385 -5.53 -32.26 -27.27
N LEU A 386 -6.81 -32.43 -26.91
CA LEU A 386 -7.71 -31.32 -26.61
C LEU A 386 -7.23 -30.48 -25.41
N VAL A 387 -6.85 -31.14 -24.32
CA VAL A 387 -6.26 -30.47 -23.14
C VAL A 387 -4.95 -29.75 -23.51
N GLY A 388 -4.11 -30.39 -24.34
CA GLY A 388 -2.89 -29.79 -24.87
C GLY A 388 -3.17 -28.54 -25.70
N ALA A 389 -4.24 -28.53 -26.49
CA ALA A 389 -4.66 -27.35 -27.26
C ALA A 389 -5.07 -26.19 -26.34
N PHE A 390 -5.83 -26.45 -25.27
CA PHE A 390 -6.17 -25.42 -24.28
C PHE A 390 -4.93 -24.83 -23.59
N TRP A 391 -3.94 -25.65 -23.23
CA TRP A 391 -2.70 -25.15 -22.64
C TRP A 391 -1.86 -24.32 -23.63
N LYS A 392 -1.84 -24.72 -24.91
CA LYS A 392 -1.17 -23.98 -25.98
C LYS A 392 -1.81 -22.60 -26.17
N ARG A 393 -3.14 -22.54 -26.22
CA ARG A 393 -3.92 -21.30 -26.28
C ARG A 393 -3.73 -20.45 -25.02
N TRP A 394 -3.77 -21.04 -23.82
CA TRP A 394 -3.55 -20.33 -22.56
C TRP A 394 -2.18 -19.65 -22.51
N LYS A 395 -1.14 -20.33 -22.97
CA LYS A 395 0.21 -19.77 -23.02
C LYS A 395 0.33 -18.63 -24.05
N ARG A 396 -0.32 -18.76 -25.21
CA ARG A 396 -0.23 -17.78 -26.32
C ARG A 396 -1.10 -16.55 -26.09
N GLU A 397 -2.30 -16.75 -25.57
CA GLU A 397 -3.29 -15.69 -25.41
C GLU A 397 -3.23 -15.13 -23.99
N TYR A 398 -3.48 -15.95 -22.96
CA TYR A 398 -3.65 -15.47 -21.59
C TYR A 398 -2.33 -15.04 -20.93
N VAL A 399 -1.29 -15.86 -20.96
CA VAL A 399 -0.01 -15.52 -20.31
C VAL A 399 0.60 -14.26 -20.92
N VAL A 400 0.42 -14.02 -22.21
CA VAL A 400 0.90 -12.80 -22.88
C VAL A 400 0.22 -11.55 -22.32
N THR A 401 -1.08 -11.60 -21.97
CA THR A 401 -1.76 -10.45 -21.31
C THR A 401 -1.13 -10.08 -19.96
N LEU A 402 -0.49 -11.04 -19.29
CA LEU A 402 0.14 -10.84 -17.98
C LEU A 402 1.50 -10.13 -18.06
N SER A 403 2.04 -9.90 -19.27
CA SER A 403 3.30 -9.19 -19.48
C SER A 403 3.24 -7.71 -19.07
N SER A 404 2.06 -7.09 -19.18
CA SER A 404 1.88 -5.67 -18.92
C SER A 404 1.80 -5.37 -17.41
N ARG A 405 2.58 -4.36 -16.96
CA ARG A 405 2.50 -3.86 -15.57
C ARG A 405 1.35 -2.85 -15.43
N GLY A 406 0.30 -3.24 -14.71
CA GLY A 406 -0.88 -2.39 -14.48
C GLY A 406 -0.63 -1.16 -13.59
N LYS A 407 0.35 -1.23 -12.67
CA LYS A 407 0.75 -0.12 -11.77
C LYS A 407 2.27 -0.13 -11.55
N TRP A 408 2.81 0.99 -11.05
CA TRP A 408 4.22 1.18 -10.70
C TRP A 408 5.19 0.74 -11.82
N LYS A 409 5.25 1.54 -12.89
CA LYS A 409 6.02 1.24 -14.11
C LYS A 409 7.48 1.68 -14.03
N LYS A 410 7.79 2.70 -13.22
CA LYS A 410 9.11 3.31 -13.11
C LYS A 410 9.96 2.63 -12.04
N LEU A 411 11.24 2.45 -12.34
CA LEU A 411 12.25 2.06 -11.36
C LEU A 411 12.60 3.30 -10.54
N HIS A 412 12.50 3.21 -9.22
CA HIS A 412 12.94 4.28 -8.32
C HIS A 412 14.12 3.77 -7.47
N GLU A 413 14.94 4.72 -7.01
CA GLU A 413 16.08 4.42 -6.14
C GLU A 413 15.60 3.75 -4.85
N GLN A 414 16.23 2.62 -4.51
CA GLN A 414 15.90 1.87 -3.32
C GLN A 414 16.56 2.49 -2.08
N PRO A 415 15.91 2.42 -0.91
CA PRO A 415 16.55 2.82 0.33
C PRO A 415 17.78 1.93 0.58
N ARG A 416 18.88 2.55 1.00
CA ARG A 416 20.14 1.87 1.30
C ARG A 416 20.12 1.34 2.73
N VAL A 417 20.87 0.28 2.97
CA VAL A 417 21.12 -0.20 4.34
C VAL A 417 21.78 0.94 5.12
N ARG A 418 21.11 1.41 6.18
CA ARG A 418 21.39 2.59 7.04
C ARG A 418 20.54 3.84 6.79
N ASP A 419 19.68 3.85 5.77
CA ASP A 419 18.72 4.95 5.61
C ASP A 419 17.68 4.92 6.73
N VAL A 420 17.35 6.10 7.28
CA VAL A 420 16.24 6.25 8.22
C VAL A 420 14.95 6.33 7.41
N VAL A 421 14.08 5.35 7.60
CA VAL A 421 12.79 5.24 6.93
C VAL A 421 11.66 5.35 7.95
N LEU A 422 10.52 5.87 7.50
CA LEU A 422 9.29 5.88 8.29
C LEU A 422 8.50 4.61 7.98
N VAL A 423 8.12 3.89 9.02
CA VAL A 423 7.23 2.72 8.91
C VAL A 423 5.80 3.23 8.92
N ALA A 424 5.10 3.03 7.80
CA ALA A 424 3.71 3.45 7.67
C ALA A 424 2.82 2.60 8.60
N ASP A 425 2.14 3.26 9.52
CA ASP A 425 1.08 2.67 10.33
C ASP A 425 -0.22 3.45 10.12
N TYR A 426 -1.15 2.85 9.38
CA TYR A 426 -2.37 3.53 8.94
C TYR A 426 -3.38 3.77 10.06
N ASN A 427 -3.20 3.11 11.22
CA ASN A 427 -4.01 3.32 12.40
C ASN A 427 -3.51 4.49 13.27
N THR A 428 -2.37 5.08 12.93
CA THR A 428 -1.79 6.20 13.67
C THR A 428 -1.56 7.42 12.77
N PRO A 429 -1.72 8.65 13.30
CA PRO A 429 -1.40 9.86 12.55
C PRO A 429 0.06 9.84 12.07
N ARG A 430 0.32 10.30 10.84
CA ARG A 430 1.68 10.30 10.22
C ARG A 430 2.80 10.86 11.09
N ARG A 431 2.49 11.78 12.01
CA ARG A 431 3.45 12.37 12.95
C ARG A 431 4.00 11.33 13.94
N ARG A 432 3.23 10.29 14.27
CA ARG A 432 3.52 9.20 15.21
C ARG A 432 4.12 7.96 14.54
N TRP A 433 4.32 7.99 13.23
CA TRP A 433 4.96 6.88 12.53
C TRP A 433 6.38 6.65 13.05
N SER A 434 6.69 5.37 13.32
CA SER A 434 7.98 4.97 13.86
C SER A 434 9.08 5.16 12.81
N SER A 435 10.20 5.74 13.23
CA SER A 435 11.42 5.80 12.41
C SER A 435 12.30 4.59 12.71
N ALA A 436 12.76 3.91 11.66
CA ALA A 436 13.64 2.76 11.79
C ALA A 436 14.75 2.81 10.74
N PHE A 437 15.86 2.12 11.01
CA PHE A 437 16.90 1.93 10.01
C PHE A 437 16.47 0.85 9.01
N PHE A 438 16.60 1.14 7.72
CA PHE A 438 16.23 0.21 6.66
C PHE A 438 16.95 -1.15 6.79
N GLY A 439 18.18 -1.15 7.33
CA GLY A 439 18.92 -2.38 7.59
C GLY A 439 18.20 -3.36 8.54
N GLN A 440 17.54 -2.86 9.59
CA GLN A 440 16.79 -3.69 10.55
C GLN A 440 15.50 -4.23 9.94
N ILE A 441 14.82 -3.42 9.12
CA ILE A 441 13.63 -3.86 8.36
C ILE A 441 14.03 -4.90 7.30
N SER A 442 15.13 -4.67 6.57
CA SER A 442 15.55 -5.55 5.47
C SER A 442 15.88 -6.97 5.93
N ARG A 443 16.39 -7.16 7.16
CA ARG A 443 16.63 -8.49 7.74
C ARG A 443 15.32 -9.20 8.10
N LEU A 444 14.34 -8.45 8.63
CA LEU A 444 12.98 -8.96 8.79
C LEU A 444 12.41 -9.36 7.43
N LEU A 445 12.69 -8.61 6.35
CA LEU A 445 12.28 -8.86 4.96
C LEU A 445 13.12 -9.93 4.21
N GLN A 446 14.29 -10.34 4.67
CA GLN A 446 15.13 -11.33 3.97
C GLN A 446 14.57 -12.76 4.06
N ARG A 447 13.78 -13.08 5.09
CA ARG A 447 12.86 -14.24 5.09
C ARG A 447 11.78 -14.17 3.99
N TRP A 448 11.71 -13.05 3.26
CA TRP A 448 10.64 -12.66 2.33
C TRP A 448 11.16 -12.31 0.93
N ARG A 449 12.32 -12.85 0.52
CA ARG A 449 12.84 -12.67 -0.86
C ARG A 449 11.91 -13.18 -1.97
N SER A 450 10.91 -14.00 -1.66
CA SER A 450 9.82 -14.35 -2.58
C SER A 450 8.73 -13.27 -2.71
N CYS A 451 8.65 -12.32 -1.76
CA CYS A 451 7.64 -11.24 -1.70
C CYS A 451 8.23 -9.82 -1.85
N LEU A 452 9.55 -9.64 -1.80
CA LEU A 452 10.23 -8.34 -1.94
C LEU A 452 9.96 -7.61 -3.28
N SER A 453 9.43 -8.32 -4.28
CA SER A 453 8.86 -7.77 -5.52
C SER A 453 7.65 -6.84 -5.34
N TYR A 454 7.08 -6.77 -4.13
CA TYR A 454 5.78 -6.13 -3.93
C TYR A 454 5.74 -4.99 -2.90
N MET A 455 6.87 -4.60 -2.29
CA MET A 455 6.88 -3.46 -1.37
C MET A 455 7.01 -2.14 -2.13
N ALA A 456 5.86 -1.54 -2.42
CA ALA A 456 5.75 -0.15 -2.86
C ALA A 456 4.42 0.42 -2.35
N GLY A 457 4.46 1.65 -1.86
CA GLY A 457 3.43 2.30 -1.06
C GLY A 457 1.98 2.17 -1.54
N PHE A 458 1.10 1.83 -0.61
CA PHE A 458 -0.34 2.02 -0.76
C PHE A 458 -0.76 3.38 -0.22
N ASN A 459 -1.25 4.22 -1.12
CA ASN A 459 -2.38 5.09 -0.87
C ASN A 459 -3.62 4.28 -1.27
N HIS A 460 -4.53 4.07 -0.32
CA HIS A 460 -5.95 3.96 -0.60
C HIS A 460 -6.61 5.22 -0.08
#